data_AF-A0A1G6BIR9-F1
#
_entry.id   AF-A0A1G6BIR9-F1
#
_cell.length_a   1.000
_cell.length_b   1.000
_cell.length_c   1.000
_cell.angle_alpha   90.00
_cell.angle_beta   90.00
_cell.angle_gamma   90.00
#
_symmetry.space_group_name_H-M   'P 1'
#
loop_
_entity.id
_entity.type
_entity.pdbx_description
1 polymer ?
#
loop_
_entity_poly.entity_id
_entity_poly.type
_entity_poly.pdbx_seq_one_letter_code
_entity_poly.pdbx_strand_id
1 'polypeptide(L)'
;MSETTPTRMRGFATLGTAVLLLSMMVMATLYRAQFARFEQRILTLDIRQQALLLAADAVLERGVAQVMAEPSLHVPLLQRGQLNDIDYVLEVQRYEPREEFADEELLLIRVIVQHPQDGGELRQEQQVRFSPRGIERVRGSWRDF
;
A
#
# COMPACT_ATOMS: atom_id res chain seq x y z
N MET A 1 -28.21 53.20 44.01
CA MET A 1 -29.00 52.00 43.65
C MET A 1 -28.96 51.89 42.14
N SER A 2 -28.21 50.92 41.60
CA SER A 2 -28.01 50.75 40.15
C SER A 2 -29.07 49.77 39.64
N GLU A 3 -30.08 50.28 38.95
CA GLU A 3 -31.06 49.47 38.23
C GLU A 3 -30.41 48.86 36.98
N THR A 4 -30.00 47.60 37.07
CA THR A 4 -29.68 46.78 35.91
C THR A 4 -30.98 46.43 35.19
N THR A 5 -31.31 47.20 34.16
CA THR A 5 -32.54 47.03 33.37
C THR A 5 -32.53 45.64 32.69
N PRO A 6 -33.58 44.80 32.87
CA PRO A 6 -33.63 43.41 32.38
C PRO A 6 -33.45 43.28 30.86
N THR A 7 -33.73 44.36 30.12
CA THR A 7 -33.57 44.44 28.65
C THR A 7 -32.10 44.38 28.22
N ARG A 8 -31.16 44.96 28.97
CA ARG A 8 -29.73 44.90 28.64
C ARG A 8 -29.15 43.50 28.85
N MET A 9 -29.55 42.80 29.92
CA MET A 9 -29.12 41.41 30.15
C MET A 9 -29.65 40.45 29.08
N ARG A 10 -30.89 40.64 28.60
CA ARG A 10 -31.46 39.82 27.49
C ARG A 10 -30.73 40.03 26.16
N GLY A 11 -30.29 41.26 25.85
CA GLY A 11 -29.49 41.55 24.66
C GLY A 11 -28.10 40.90 24.68
N PHE A 12 -27.44 40.87 25.84
CA PHE A 12 -26.16 40.19 25.99
C PHE A 12 -26.29 38.66 25.90
N ALA A 13 -27.34 38.09 26.51
CA ALA A 13 -27.59 36.65 26.45
C ALA A 13 -27.86 36.16 25.01
N THR A 14 -28.63 36.93 24.23
CA THR A 14 -28.94 36.60 22.82
C THR A 14 -27.73 36.74 21.90
N LEU A 15 -26.87 37.74 22.13
CA LEU A 15 -25.63 37.88 21.38
C LEU A 15 -24.64 36.74 21.71
N GLY A 16 -24.53 36.39 23.00
CA GLY A 16 -23.67 35.29 23.45
C GLY A 16 -24.08 33.94 22.89
N THR A 17 -25.38 33.63 22.86
CA THR A 17 -25.89 32.38 22.26
C THR A 17 -25.70 32.35 20.75
N ALA A 18 -25.90 33.47 20.05
CA ALA A 18 -25.65 33.55 18.61
C ALA A 18 -24.18 33.30 18.25
N VAL A 19 -23.24 33.88 18.99
CA VAL A 19 -21.80 33.66 18.80
C VAL A 19 -21.42 32.21 19.09
N LEU A 20 -21.99 31.61 20.13
CA LEU A 20 -21.73 30.21 20.49
C LEU A 20 -22.25 29.26 19.41
N LEU A 21 -23.46 29.49 18.89
CA LEU A 21 -24.02 28.71 17.77
C LEU A 21 -23.21 28.86 16.49
N LEU A 22 -22.78 30.09 16.16
CA LEU A 22 -21.90 30.33 15.01
C LEU A 22 -20.56 29.60 15.18
N SER A 23 -19.97 29.63 16.37
CA SER A 23 -18.72 28.92 16.68
C SER A 23 -18.87 27.41 16.53
N MET A 24 -19.98 26.84 17.03
CA MET A 24 -20.29 25.41 16.83
C MET A 24 -20.46 25.07 15.35
N MET A 25 -21.13 25.93 14.58
CA MET A 25 -21.33 25.72 13.14
C MET A 25 -20.01 25.76 12.36
N VAL A 26 -19.14 26.73 12.67
CA VAL A 26 -17.79 26.81 12.09
C VAL A 26 -16.97 25.57 12.45
N MET A 27 -16.98 25.16 13.72
CA MET A 27 -16.26 23.97 14.18
C MET A 27 -16.75 22.70 13.48
N ALA A 28 -18.06 22.52 13.35
CA ALA A 28 -18.66 21.39 12.64
C ALA A 28 -18.27 21.37 11.16
N THR A 29 -18.20 22.54 10.52
CA THR A 29 -17.81 22.68 9.11
C THR A 29 -16.33 22.35 8.91
N LEU A 30 -15.46 22.86 9.78
CA LEU A 30 -14.03 22.55 9.76
C LEU A 30 -13.77 21.06 9.99
N TYR A 31 -14.48 20.45 10.95
CA TYR A 31 -14.35 19.02 11.23
C TYR A 31 -14.74 18.17 10.03
N ARG A 32 -15.88 18.46 9.39
CA ARG A 32 -16.31 17.77 8.16
C ARG A 32 -15.29 17.91 7.02
N ALA A 33 -14.75 19.12 6.83
CA ALA A 33 -13.76 19.37 5.79
C ALA A 33 -12.45 18.61 6.02
N GLN A 34 -11.99 18.52 7.28
CA GLN A 34 -10.84 17.70 7.63
C GLN A 34 -11.13 16.22 7.41
N PHE A 35 -12.28 15.72 7.87
CA PHE A 35 -12.66 14.32 7.73
C PHE A 35 -12.72 13.89 6.26
N ALA A 36 -13.33 14.70 5.39
CA ALA A 36 -13.40 14.43 3.95
C ALA A 36 -12.01 14.34 3.30
N ARG A 37 -11.07 15.21 3.70
CA ARG A 37 -9.68 15.15 3.21
C ARG A 37 -8.96 13.88 3.69
N PHE A 38 -9.19 13.46 4.93
CA PHE A 38 -8.63 12.21 5.45
C PHE A 38 -9.18 10.99 4.71
N GLU A 39 -10.51 10.92 4.48
CA GLU A 39 -11.13 9.84 3.72
C GLU A 39 -10.59 9.75 2.29
N GLN A 40 -10.49 10.88 1.59
CA GLN A 40 -9.90 10.92 0.24
C GLN A 40 -8.46 10.40 0.22
N ARG A 41 -7.66 10.76 1.23
CA ARG A 41 -6.28 10.28 1.34
C ARG A 41 -6.22 8.77 1.58
N ILE A 42 -7.05 8.24 2.46
CA ILE A 42 -7.11 6.80 2.76
C ILE A 42 -7.53 6.02 1.51
N LEU A 43 -8.60 6.46 0.83
CA LEU A 43 -9.07 5.81 -0.40
C LEU A 43 -8.00 5.82 -1.50
N THR A 44 -7.29 6.94 -1.65
CA THR A 44 -6.21 7.04 -2.64
C THR A 44 -5.07 6.06 -2.33
N LEU A 45 -4.70 5.93 -1.05
CA LEU A 45 -3.68 4.97 -0.62
C LEU A 45 -4.12 3.52 -0.85
N ASP A 46 -5.37 3.18 -0.54
CA ASP A 46 -5.91 1.83 -0.76
C ASP A 46 -5.93 1.46 -2.25
N ILE A 47 -6.39 2.37 -3.11
CA ILE A 47 -6.37 2.17 -4.57
C ILE A 47 -4.94 1.96 -5.08
N ARG A 48 -3.98 2.75 -4.60
CA ARG A 48 -2.56 2.60 -4.98
C ARG A 48 -1.98 1.28 -4.50
N GLN A 49 -2.32 0.85 -3.29
CA GLN A 49 -1.87 -0.42 -2.75
C GLN A 49 -2.43 -1.60 -3.55
N GLN A 50 -3.70 -1.53 -3.95
CA GLN A 50 -4.30 -2.53 -4.85
C GLN A 50 -3.63 -2.55 -6.22
N ALA A 51 -3.31 -1.38 -6.78
CA ALA A 51 -2.58 -1.29 -8.05
C ALA A 51 -1.17 -1.92 -7.95
N LEU A 52 -0.46 -1.70 -6.84
CA LEU A 52 0.83 -2.35 -6.57
C LEU A 52 0.69 -3.87 -6.46
N LEU A 53 -0.33 -4.36 -5.75
CA LEU A 53 -0.58 -5.80 -5.64
C LEU A 53 -0.82 -6.44 -7.00
N LEU A 54 -1.68 -5.83 -7.83
CA LEU A 54 -1.97 -6.31 -9.18
C LEU A 54 -0.74 -6.27 -10.08
N ALA A 55 0.07 -5.20 -10.00
CA ALA A 55 1.31 -5.11 -10.76
C ALA A 55 2.31 -6.19 -10.31
N ALA A 56 2.44 -6.43 -9.01
CA ALA A 56 3.30 -7.48 -8.48
C ALA A 56 2.85 -8.87 -8.94
N ASP A 57 1.55 -9.16 -8.88
CA ASP A 57 0.96 -10.43 -9.36
C ASP A 57 1.27 -10.63 -10.85
N ALA A 58 1.01 -9.63 -11.69
CA ALA A 58 1.22 -9.72 -13.14
C ALA A 58 2.71 -9.91 -13.50
N VAL A 59 3.62 -9.18 -12.84
CA VAL A 59 5.07 -9.35 -13.06
C VAL A 59 5.55 -10.71 -12.57
N LEU A 60 4.98 -11.23 -11.48
CA LEU A 60 5.31 -12.54 -10.94
C LEU A 60 4.87 -13.65 -11.88
N GLU A 61 3.64 -13.59 -12.39
CA GLU A 61 3.13 -14.50 -13.41
C GLU A 61 3.98 -14.48 -14.67
N ARG A 62 4.42 -13.29 -15.11
CA ARG A 62 5.33 -13.15 -16.25
C ARG A 62 6.69 -13.80 -15.98
N GLY A 63 7.25 -13.62 -14.78
CA GLY A 63 8.50 -14.25 -14.38
C GLY A 63 8.40 -15.78 -14.35
N VAL A 64 7.31 -16.32 -13.81
CA VAL A 64 7.01 -17.76 -13.81
C VAL A 64 6.89 -18.28 -15.24
N ALA A 65 6.11 -17.61 -16.08
CA ALA A 65 5.93 -18.00 -17.48
C ALA A 65 7.27 -17.98 -18.25
N GLN A 66 8.15 -17.03 -17.96
CA GLN A 66 9.48 -16.95 -18.58
C GLN A 66 10.37 -18.12 -18.14
N VAL A 67 10.38 -18.45 -16.85
CA VAL A 67 11.12 -19.61 -16.32
C VAL A 67 10.58 -20.92 -16.90
N MET A 68 9.26 -21.06 -17.04
CA MET A 68 8.63 -22.25 -17.63
C MET A 68 8.90 -22.37 -19.13
N ALA A 69 8.90 -21.26 -19.87
CA ALA A 69 9.12 -21.25 -21.31
C ALA A 69 10.58 -21.53 -21.68
N GLU A 70 11.53 -21.18 -20.81
CA GLU A 70 12.95 -21.29 -21.10
C GLU A 70 13.68 -21.93 -19.90
N PRO A 71 13.66 -23.28 -19.77
CA PRO A 71 14.30 -23.96 -18.64
C PRO A 71 15.82 -23.73 -18.55
N SER A 72 16.45 -23.35 -19.66
CA SER A 72 17.86 -22.95 -19.77
C SER A 72 18.12 -21.49 -19.40
N LEU A 73 17.13 -20.78 -18.85
CA LEU A 73 17.29 -19.40 -18.41
C LEU A 73 18.52 -19.30 -17.50
N HIS A 74 19.39 -18.33 -17.77
CA HIS A 74 20.56 -18.12 -16.94
C HIS A 74 20.11 -17.49 -15.63
N VAL A 75 20.21 -18.28 -14.56
CA VAL A 75 19.90 -17.85 -13.19
C VAL A 75 21.24 -17.57 -12.49
N PRO A 76 21.43 -16.40 -11.83
CA PRO A 76 20.41 -15.41 -11.46
C PRO A 76 19.96 -14.50 -12.62
N LEU A 77 18.66 -14.23 -12.68
CA LEU A 77 18.07 -13.22 -13.57
C LEU A 77 17.65 -12.01 -12.75
N LEU A 78 18.07 -10.82 -13.16
CA LEU A 78 17.56 -9.56 -12.63
C LEU A 78 16.97 -8.73 -13.77
N GLN A 79 15.68 -8.48 -13.72
CA GLN A 79 14.99 -7.64 -14.68
C GLN A 79 14.34 -6.45 -13.98
N ARG A 80 14.58 -5.26 -14.51
CA ARG A 80 13.93 -4.02 -14.06
C ARG A 80 13.06 -3.49 -15.18
N GLY A 81 11.94 -2.88 -14.80
CA GLY A 81 11.04 -2.27 -15.77
C GLY A 81 9.94 -1.49 -15.09
N GLN A 82 8.95 -1.12 -15.88
CA GLN A 82 7.78 -0.39 -15.43
C GLN A 82 6.52 -1.06 -15.96
N LEU A 83 5.49 -1.16 -15.12
CA LEU A 83 4.17 -1.68 -15.49
C LEU A 83 3.12 -0.71 -14.98
N ASN A 84 2.36 -0.07 -15.88
CA ASN A 84 1.33 0.93 -15.53
C ASN A 84 1.88 2.02 -14.59
N ASP A 85 3.01 2.63 -14.97
CA ASP A 85 3.73 3.64 -14.19
C ASP A 85 4.32 3.18 -12.84
N ILE A 86 4.22 1.88 -12.52
CA ILE A 86 4.81 1.28 -11.31
C ILE A 86 6.14 0.63 -11.66
N ASP A 87 7.20 1.05 -10.96
CA ASP A 87 8.52 0.45 -11.14
C ASP A 87 8.55 -0.94 -10.51
N TYR A 88 9.18 -1.89 -11.21
CA TYR A 88 9.35 -3.25 -10.72
C TYR A 88 10.78 -3.75 -10.88
N VAL A 89 11.13 -4.66 -9.99
CA VAL A 89 12.33 -5.48 -10.02
C VAL A 89 11.89 -6.93 -9.89
N LEU A 90 12.09 -7.71 -10.95
CA LEU A 90 11.95 -9.15 -10.98
C LEU A 90 13.33 -9.77 -10.78
N GLU A 91 13.45 -10.65 -9.80
CA GLU A 91 14.65 -11.36 -9.43
C GLU A 91 14.34 -12.86 -9.43
N VAL A 92 15.07 -13.63 -10.23
CA VAL A 92 15.00 -15.10 -10.24
C VAL A 92 16.33 -15.63 -9.75
N GLN A 93 16.30 -16.50 -8.75
CA GLN A 93 17.49 -17.08 -8.16
C GLN A 93 17.29 -18.57 -7.86
N ARG A 94 18.36 -19.36 -7.93
CA ARG A 94 18.34 -20.75 -7.49
C ARG A 94 18.31 -20.76 -5.97
N TYR A 95 17.40 -21.54 -5.41
CA TYR A 95 17.27 -21.73 -3.98
C TYR A 95 17.90 -23.08 -3.62
N GLU A 96 18.89 -23.06 -2.74
CA GLU A 96 19.45 -24.26 -2.13
C GLU A 96 18.75 -24.49 -0.78
N PRO A 97 17.83 -25.47 -0.68
CA PRO A 97 17.09 -25.73 0.55
C PRO A 97 18.02 -26.29 1.64
N ARG A 98 17.76 -25.90 2.90
CA ARG A 98 18.69 -26.15 4.00
C ARG A 98 18.74 -27.56 4.57
N GLU A 99 17.82 -28.48 4.23
CA GLU A 99 17.91 -29.92 4.60
C GLU A 99 16.70 -30.76 4.11
N GLU A 100 15.55 -30.16 3.80
CA GLU A 100 14.28 -30.89 3.58
C GLU A 100 13.89 -31.14 2.10
N PHE A 101 14.59 -30.49 1.15
CA PHE A 101 14.30 -30.58 -0.30
C PHE A 101 15.57 -30.76 -1.15
N ALA A 102 16.62 -31.36 -0.58
CA ALA A 102 17.97 -31.41 -1.17
C ALA A 102 18.06 -31.98 -2.61
N ASP A 103 17.07 -32.77 -3.02
CA ASP A 103 17.04 -33.43 -4.33
C ASP A 103 16.26 -32.65 -5.42
N GLU A 104 15.66 -31.49 -5.11
CA GLU A 104 14.89 -30.71 -6.08
C GLU A 104 15.58 -29.38 -6.40
N GLU A 105 15.81 -29.11 -7.69
CA GLU A 105 16.15 -27.76 -8.15
C GLU A 105 14.96 -26.83 -7.88
N LEU A 106 15.09 -26.01 -6.85
CA LEU A 106 14.10 -25.01 -6.48
C LEU A 106 14.52 -23.66 -7.07
N LEU A 107 13.63 -23.03 -7.81
CA LEU A 107 13.78 -21.65 -8.25
C LEU A 107 12.93 -20.75 -7.38
N LEU A 108 13.51 -19.66 -6.92
CA LEU A 108 12.82 -18.59 -6.22
C LEU A 108 12.66 -17.42 -7.18
N ILE A 109 11.41 -17.10 -7.48
CA ILE A 109 11.05 -15.93 -8.29
C ILE A 109 10.49 -14.89 -7.33
N ARG A 110 11.13 -13.74 -7.30
CA ARG A 110 10.82 -12.61 -6.43
C ARG A 110 10.49 -11.40 -7.27
N VAL A 111 9.44 -10.69 -6.87
CA VAL A 111 9.04 -9.43 -7.47
C VAL A 111 8.94 -8.39 -6.39
N ILE A 112 9.63 -7.28 -6.59
CA ILE A 112 9.48 -6.07 -5.81
C ILE A 112 8.88 -5.02 -6.73
N VAL A 113 7.75 -4.46 -6.35
CA VAL A 113 7.18 -3.29 -7.01
C VAL A 113 7.21 -2.09 -6.07
N GLN A 114 7.42 -0.91 -6.64
CA GLN A 114 7.52 0.34 -5.90
C GLN A 114 6.88 1.46 -6.72
N HIS A 115 6.07 2.29 -6.06
CA HIS A 115 5.51 3.45 -6.71
C HIS A 115 6.54 4.60 -6.76
N PRO A 116 6.86 5.17 -7.94
CA PRO A 116 7.92 6.17 -8.07
C PRO A 116 7.61 7.49 -7.36
N GLN A 117 6.32 7.85 -7.24
CA GLN A 117 5.91 9.17 -6.73
C GLN A 117 5.93 9.30 -5.20
N ASP A 118 6.04 8.19 -4.46
CA ASP A 118 5.93 8.21 -2.98
C ASP A 118 7.29 8.01 -2.28
N GLY A 119 8.40 8.28 -2.96
CA GLY A 119 9.75 8.17 -2.37
C GLY A 119 10.12 6.77 -1.84
N GLY A 120 9.34 5.75 -2.22
CA GLY A 120 9.47 4.38 -1.72
C GLY A 120 8.63 4.00 -0.50
N GLU A 121 7.70 4.85 -0.05
CA GLU A 121 6.79 4.51 1.06
C GLU A 121 5.86 3.34 0.72
N LEU A 122 5.43 3.22 -0.54
CA LEU A 122 4.62 2.10 -1.01
C LEU A 122 5.48 1.12 -1.80
N ARG A 123 5.83 0.03 -1.13
CA ARG A 123 6.55 -1.12 -1.70
C ARG A 123 5.77 -2.39 -1.41
N GLN A 124 5.58 -3.21 -2.44
CA GLN A 124 5.02 -4.53 -2.31
C GLN A 124 6.04 -5.55 -2.78
N GLU A 125 6.22 -6.60 -1.97
CA GLU A 125 7.08 -7.73 -2.29
C GLU A 125 6.22 -8.98 -2.41
N GLN A 126 6.48 -9.77 -3.44
CA GLN A 126 5.87 -11.06 -3.65
C GLN A 126 6.90 -12.07 -4.14
N GLN A 127 6.66 -13.33 -3.82
CA GLN A 127 7.61 -14.39 -4.14
C GLN A 127 6.89 -15.73 -4.30
N VAL A 128 7.40 -16.52 -5.23
CA VAL A 128 6.98 -17.90 -5.47
C VAL A 128 8.18 -18.81 -5.54
N ARG A 129 8.00 -19.99 -4.97
CA ARG A 129 8.86 -21.13 -5.13
C ARG A 129 8.35 -21.94 -6.31
N PHE A 130 9.21 -22.13 -7.28
CA PHE A 130 8.98 -23.00 -8.43
C PHE A 130 9.77 -24.29 -8.21
N SER A 131 9.08 -25.43 -8.28
CA SER A 131 9.67 -26.76 -8.22
C SER A 131 9.06 -27.64 -9.32
N PRO A 132 9.66 -28.81 -9.60
CA PRO A 132 9.04 -29.80 -10.49
C PRO A 132 7.65 -30.26 -10.03
N ARG A 133 7.33 -30.12 -8.73
CA ARG A 133 6.02 -30.49 -8.16
C ARG A 133 4.95 -29.41 -8.31
N GLY A 134 5.34 -28.17 -8.58
CA GLY A 134 4.42 -27.06 -8.77
C GLY A 134 4.97 -25.71 -8.34
N ILE A 135 4.06 -24.73 -8.29
CA ILE A 135 4.34 -23.35 -7.90
C ILE A 135 3.67 -23.10 -6.55
N GLU A 136 4.45 -22.64 -5.57
CA GLU A 136 3.94 -22.32 -4.24
C GLU A 136 4.28 -20.89 -3.86
N ARG A 137 3.29 -20.17 -3.32
CA ARG A 137 3.49 -18.78 -2.88
C ARG A 137 4.16 -18.77 -1.51
N VAL A 138 5.30 -18.10 -1.39
CA VAL A 138 6.04 -18.01 -0.13
C VAL A 138 5.60 -16.75 0.60
N ARG A 139 5.03 -16.89 1.81
CA ARG A 139 4.65 -15.75 2.64
C ARG A 139 5.86 -15.28 3.46
N GLY A 140 6.06 -13.97 3.58
CA GLY A 140 7.12 -13.37 4.40
C GLY A 140 8.38 -12.99 3.63
N SER A 141 9.47 -12.72 4.35
CA SER A 141 10.78 -12.42 3.77
C SER A 141 11.59 -13.71 3.68
N TRP A 142 12.24 -13.98 2.55
CA TRP A 142 13.07 -15.17 2.41
C TRP A 142 14.23 -15.23 3.43
N ARG A 143 14.63 -14.08 4.01
CA ARG A 143 15.66 -14.02 5.07
C ARG A 143 15.30 -14.80 6.33
N ASP A 144 14.02 -15.15 6.48
CA ASP A 144 13.52 -15.87 7.65
C ASP A 144 13.61 -17.40 7.49
N PHE A 145 14.17 -17.91 6.37
CA PHE A 145 14.31 -19.34 6.04
C PHE A 145 15.78 -19.77 5.84
#